data_AF-A0AAD4WBK5-F1
#
_entry.id   AF-A0AAD4WBK5-F1
#
_cell.length_a   1.000
_cell.length_b   1.000
_cell.length_c   1.000
_cell.angle_alpha   90.00
_cell.angle_beta   90.00
_cell.angle_gamma   90.00
#
_symmetry.space_group_name_H-M   'P 1'
#
loop_
_entity.id
_entity.type
_entity.pdbx_description
1 polymer ?
#
loop_
_entity_poly.entity_id
_entity_poly.type
_entity_poly.pdbx_seq_one_letter_code
_entity_poly.pdbx_strand_id
1 'polypeptide(L)'
;MNSASLQQDKDLIEVTGEGIDVVLLTTQLRKSLKYAEVVSVNPVEEKKIEENKEKEKNKEPEATIQYLMGCPPPQYICAPCPPYQDPSCSIL
;
A
#
# COMPACT_ATOMS: atom_id res chain seq x y z
N MET A 1 20.08 -7.11 -6.56
CA MET A 1 19.73 -6.38 -7.79
C MET A 1 18.34 -5.81 -7.59
N ASN A 2 18.17 -4.49 -7.65
CA ASN A 2 16.87 -3.86 -7.39
C ASN A 2 16.39 -3.19 -8.68
N SER A 3 15.17 -3.47 -9.11
CA SER A 3 14.57 -2.91 -10.33
C SER A 3 13.09 -2.64 -10.12
N ALA A 4 12.59 -1.58 -10.75
CA ALA A 4 11.17 -1.28 -10.82
C ALA A 4 10.77 -1.02 -12.28
N SER A 5 9.67 -1.60 -12.71
CA SER A 5 9.10 -1.40 -14.06
C SER A 5 7.65 -0.92 -13.95
N LEU A 6 7.25 -0.02 -14.84
CA LEU A 6 5.87 0.45 -14.95
C LEU A 6 5.24 -0.14 -16.21
N GLN A 7 4.21 -0.95 -16.04
CA GLN A 7 3.37 -1.43 -17.15
C GLN A 7 2.25 -0.42 -17.38
N GLN A 8 2.53 0.59 -18.23
CA GLN A 8 1.60 1.70 -18.50
C GLN A 8 0.24 1.25 -19.01
N ASP A 9 0.17 0.16 -19.78
CA ASP A 9 -1.10 -0.35 -20.32
C ASP A 9 -2.04 -0.93 -19.25
N LYS A 10 -1.50 -1.30 -18.08
CA LYS A 10 -2.22 -1.99 -17.01
C LYS A 10 -2.22 -1.22 -15.68
N ASP A 11 -1.58 -0.05 -15.64
CA ASP A 11 -1.33 0.73 -14.42
C ASP A 11 -0.68 -0.08 -13.29
N LEU A 12 0.18 -1.05 -13.65
CA LEU A 12 0.87 -1.91 -12.70
C LEU A 12 2.34 -1.51 -12.53
N ILE A 13 2.81 -1.54 -11.28
CA ILE A 13 4.22 -1.35 -10.94
C ILE A 13 4.75 -2.69 -10.47
N GLU A 14 5.77 -3.20 -11.16
CA GLU A 14 6.50 -4.40 -10.77
C GLU A 14 7.79 -3.98 -10.07
N VAL A 15 8.03 -4.49 -8.86
CA VAL A 15 9.21 -4.17 -8.06
C VAL A 15 9.91 -5.45 -7.67
N THR A 16 11.20 -5.54 -8.03
CA THR A 16 12.08 -6.66 -7.73
C THR A 16 13.25 -6.16 -6.90
N GLY A 17 13.58 -6.87 -5.83
CA GLY A 17 14.69 -6.53 -4.95
C GLY A 17 14.66 -7.36 -3.67
N GLU A 18 15.75 -7.30 -2.91
CA GLU A 18 15.88 -8.01 -1.65
C GLU A 18 15.45 -7.10 -0.48
N GLY A 19 14.83 -7.69 0.56
CA GLY A 19 14.43 -6.95 1.76
C GLY A 19 13.30 -5.93 1.54
N ILE A 20 12.44 -6.13 0.53
CA ILE A 20 11.31 -5.24 0.26
C ILE A 20 10.21 -5.49 1.31
N ASP A 21 9.94 -4.48 2.13
CA ASP A 21 8.72 -4.43 2.96
C ASP A 21 7.55 -3.96 2.10
N VAL A 22 6.71 -4.92 1.71
CA VAL A 22 5.53 -4.69 0.87
C VAL A 22 4.54 -3.71 1.52
N VAL A 23 4.39 -3.74 2.85
CA VAL A 23 3.45 -2.89 3.57
C VAL A 23 3.93 -1.45 3.58
N LEU A 24 5.22 -1.24 3.91
CA LEU A 24 5.82 0.09 3.90
C LEU A 24 5.77 0.70 2.49
N LEU A 25 6.17 -0.08 1.48
CA LEU A 25 6.16 0.36 0.08
C LEU A 25 4.76 0.76 -0.37
N THR A 26 3.76 -0.09 -0.14
CA THR A 26 2.37 0.20 -0.53
C THR A 26 1.82 1.42 0.20
N THR A 27 2.18 1.60 1.46
CA THR A 27 1.78 2.77 2.26
C THR A 27 2.36 4.06 1.68
N GLN A 28 3.63 4.05 1.27
CA GLN A 28 4.25 5.20 0.62
C GLN A 28 3.61 5.49 -0.75
N LEU A 29 3.32 4.46 -1.54
CA LEU A 29 2.63 4.60 -2.82
C LEU A 29 1.23 5.19 -2.66
N ARG A 30 0.45 4.74 -1.68
CA ARG A 30 -0.88 5.33 -1.37
C ARG A 30 -0.79 6.80 -0.98
N LYS A 31 0.27 7.22 -0.29
CA LYS A 31 0.49 8.64 0.04
C LYS A 31 0.80 9.48 -1.20
N SER A 32 1.64 8.98 -2.11
CA SER A 32 2.08 9.73 -3.28
C SER A 32 1.09 9.68 -4.45
N LEU A 33 0.45 8.53 -4.67
CA LEU A 33 -0.42 8.25 -5.82
C LEU A 33 -1.91 8.24 -5.45
N LYS A 34 -2.26 8.51 -4.19
CA LYS A 34 -3.61 8.43 -3.57
C LYS A 34 -4.15 7.00 -3.43
N TYR A 35 -4.05 6.18 -4.47
CA TYR A 35 -4.51 4.80 -4.47
C TYR A 35 -3.41 3.86 -5.00
N ALA A 36 -3.21 2.76 -4.30
CA ALA A 36 -2.33 1.67 -4.72
C ALA A 36 -2.75 0.37 -4.03
N GLU A 37 -2.69 -0.73 -4.74
CA GLU A 37 -3.09 -2.05 -4.28
C GLU A 37 -2.01 -3.08 -4.64
N VAL A 38 -1.80 -4.03 -3.73
CA VAL A 38 -0.87 -5.14 -3.96
C VAL A 38 -1.62 -6.21 -4.74
N VAL A 39 -1.19 -6.45 -5.98
CA VAL A 39 -1.84 -7.43 -6.87
C VAL A 39 -1.24 -8.83 -6.69
N SER A 40 0.09 -8.94 -6.63
CA SER A 40 0.76 -10.22 -6.36
C SER A 40 2.13 -9.98 -5.73
N VAL A 41 2.58 -10.94 -4.91
CA VAL A 41 3.92 -10.98 -4.35
C VAL A 41 4.47 -12.38 -4.61
N ASN A 42 5.57 -12.47 -5.34
CA ASN A 42 6.21 -13.75 -5.67
C ASN A 42 7.71 -13.66 -5.39
N PRO A 43 8.33 -14.75 -4.89
CA PRO A 43 9.78 -14.83 -4.82
C PRO A 43 10.34 -14.81 -6.24
N VAL A 44 11.39 -14.01 -6.45
CA VAL A 44 12.11 -14.00 -7.73
C VAL A 44 13.11 -15.15 -7.70
N GLU A 45 12.74 -16.26 -8.32
CA GLU A 45 13.69 -17.32 -8.64
C GLU A 45 14.62 -16.79 -9.74
N GLU A 46 15.93 -16.79 -9.48
CA GLU A 46 16.97 -16.45 -10.47
C GLU A 46 16.98 -17.49 -11.61
N LYS A 47 15.98 -17.44 -12.48
CA LYS A 47 15.90 -18.32 -13.64
C LYS A 47 16.58 -17.62 -14.80
N LYS A 48 17.67 -18.24 -15.26
CA LYS A 48 18.21 -18.07 -16.61
C LYS A 48 17.05 -18.01 -17.61
N ILE A 49 17.13 -17.00 -18.46
CA ILE A 49 16.29 -16.75 -19.63
C ILE A 49 15.90 -18.07 -20.30
N GLU A 50 14.60 -18.35 -20.39
CA GLU A 50 14.02 -19.11 -21.51
C GLU A 50 12.51 -18.84 -21.61
N GLU A 51 12.08 -18.61 -22.85
CA GLU A 51 10.76 -18.18 -23.27
C GLU A 51 9.60 -19.13 -22.89
N ASN A 52 8.44 -18.49 -22.69
CA ASN A 52 7.09 -18.96 -23.06
C ASN A 52 6.60 -20.32 -22.53
N LYS A 53 5.57 -20.28 -21.66
CA LYS A 53 4.33 -21.04 -21.86
C LYS A 53 3.21 -20.58 -20.93
N GLU A 54 2.09 -20.21 -21.54
CA GLU A 54 0.75 -20.25 -20.97
C GLU A 54 0.51 -21.48 -20.09
N LYS A 55 -0.06 -21.26 -18.89
CA LYS A 55 -0.98 -22.24 -18.30
C LYS A 55 -1.90 -21.60 -17.24
N GLU A 56 -3.07 -21.22 -17.73
CA GLU A 56 -4.40 -21.59 -17.26
C GLU A 56 -4.60 -21.96 -15.75
N LYS A 57 -5.51 -21.18 -15.14
CA LYS A 57 -6.47 -21.50 -14.06
C LYS A 57 -5.94 -22.22 -12.81
N ASN A 58 -5.96 -21.48 -11.70
CA ASN A 58 -6.57 -22.02 -10.49
C ASN A 58 -7.55 -20.98 -9.91
N LYS A 59 -8.81 -21.40 -9.77
CA LYS A 59 -9.84 -20.66 -9.03
C LYS A 59 -9.67 -21.03 -7.57
N GLU A 60 -9.30 -20.09 -6.72
CA GLU A 60 -9.39 -20.24 -5.27
C GLU A 60 -10.42 -19.26 -4.69
N PRO A 61 -11.05 -19.63 -3.57
CA PRO A 61 -12.40 -19.18 -3.25
C PRO A 61 -12.44 -17.71 -2.84
N GLU A 62 -13.43 -17.03 -3.40
CA GLU A 62 -13.87 -15.69 -3.02
C GLU A 62 -14.21 -15.68 -1.53
N ALA A 63 -13.28 -15.16 -0.71
CA ALA A 63 -13.52 -14.94 0.70
C ALA A 63 -14.59 -13.83 0.82
N THR A 64 -15.84 -14.24 1.05
CA THR A 64 -16.91 -13.31 1.38
C THR A 64 -16.57 -12.64 2.70
N ILE A 65 -16.11 -11.38 2.63
CA ILE A 65 -15.99 -10.53 3.82
C ILE A 65 -17.41 -10.21 4.25
N GLN A 66 -17.86 -10.87 5.31
CA GLN A 66 -19.10 -10.51 5.98
C GLN A 66 -18.86 -9.17 6.69
N TYR A 67 -19.27 -8.08 6.07
CA TYR A 67 -19.28 -6.77 6.70
C TYR A 67 -20.15 -6.84 7.96
N LEU A 68 -19.50 -6.87 9.12
CA LEU A 68 -20.17 -6.72 10.40
C LEU A 68 -20.61 -5.25 10.51
N MET A 69 -21.79 -4.96 9.96
CA MET A 69 -22.48 -3.68 10.09
C MET A 69 -22.86 -3.46 11.56
N GLY A 70 -21.95 -2.90 12.36
CA GLY A 70 -22.32 -2.60 13.75
C GLY A 70 -21.27 -2.07 14.71
N CYS A 71 -19.99 -1.95 14.36
CA CYS A 71 -19.05 -1.29 15.26
C CYS A 71 -18.95 0.21 14.91
N PRO A 72 -19.57 1.13 15.66
CA PRO A 72 -19.31 2.55 15.46
C PRO A 72 -17.80 2.79 15.65
N PRO A 73 -17.17 3.63 14.81
CA PRO A 73 -15.77 3.96 15.00
C PRO A 73 -15.57 4.47 16.43
N PRO A 74 -14.46 4.11 17.11
CA PRO A 74 -14.16 4.67 18.40
C PRO A 74 -14.21 6.19 18.26
N GLN A 75 -15.16 6.79 18.95
CA GLN A 75 -15.30 8.23 19.02
C GLN A 75 -14.02 8.71 19.70
N TYR A 76 -13.05 9.18 18.92
CA TYR A 76 -11.92 9.91 19.48
C TYR A 76 -12.52 11.12 20.16
N ILE A 77 -12.59 11.08 21.50
CA ILE A 77 -12.85 12.27 22.29
C ILE A 77 -11.63 13.15 22.04
N CYS A 78 -11.76 14.08 21.09
CA CYS A 78 -10.83 15.17 20.94
C CYS A 78 -10.94 15.97 22.24
N ALA A 79 -9.98 15.78 23.15
CA ALA A 79 -9.82 16.67 24.28
C ALA A 79 -9.74 18.09 23.71
N PRO A 80 -10.51 19.07 24.23
CA PRO A 80 -10.42 20.44 23.75
C PRO A 80 -8.96 20.88 23.81
N CYS A 81 -8.37 21.18 22.65
CA CYS A 81 -7.08 21.85 22.62
C CYS A 81 -7.22 23.12 23.47
N PRO A 82 -6.40 23.34 24.50
CA PRO A 82 -6.42 24.61 25.21
C PRO A 82 -6.19 25.72 24.18
N PRO A 83 -6.95 26.84 24.25
CA PRO A 83 -6.73 27.95 23.34
C PRO A 83 -5.25 28.35 23.41
N TYR A 84 -4.64 28.49 22.24
CA TYR A 84 -3.26 28.95 22.11
C TYR A 84 -3.16 30.31 22.82
N GLN A 85 -2.49 30.35 23.98
CA GLN A 85 -2.16 31.60 24.64
C GLN A 85 -1.05 32.22 23.84
N ASP A 86 -1.38 33.25 23.08
CA ASP A 86 -0.41 34.06 22.38
C ASP A 86 0.54 34.66 23.44
N PRO A 87 1.83 34.29 23.47
CA PRO A 87 2.76 34.98 24.34
C PRO A 87 2.77 36.41 23.84
N SER A 88 2.40 37.35 24.73
CA SER A 88 2.49 38.78 24.48
C SER A 88 3.92 39.13 24.11
N CYS A 89 4.22 39.06 22.81
CA CYS A 89 5.47 39.48 22.23
C CYS A 89 5.36 40.99 22.00
N SER A 90 5.51 41.77 23.07
CA SER A 90 5.86 43.18 22.92
C SER A 90 7.30 43.24 22.40
N ILE A 91 7.47 43.55 21.11
CA ILE A 91 8.74 44.09 20.61
C ILE A 91 8.91 45.46 21.27
N LEU A 92 9.88 45.54 22.18
CA LEU A 92 10.51 46.80 22.62
C LEU A 92 11.85 46.93 21.88
#